data_AF-A0A3A0BTD6-F1
#
_entry.id   AF-A0A3A0BTD6-F1
#
_cell.length_a   1.000
_cell.length_b   1.000
_cell.length_c   1.000
_cell.angle_alpha   90.00
_cell.angle_beta   90.00
_cell.angle_gamma   90.00
#
_symmetry.space_group_name_H-M   'P 1'
#
loop_
_entity.id
_entity.type
_entity.pdbx_description
1 polymer ?
#
loop_
_entity_poly.entity_id
_entity_poly.type
_entity_poly.pdbx_seq_one_letter_code
_entity_poly.pdbx_strand_id
1 'polypeptide(L)'
;MSKNFWNSIFVVLSLLAIVFSALFAASPAAQPIPHRDSGVFLYIAAGILDGKLPYLDFWDHKGPLIYYINAIGLSIASQSYWGVWMVEFVSLALSAALFFLTMRRFAGGTIAWVGASMWLLAFGHVFTTQFGAGNHVEEYALPFYAAQLYLYPTEKDERSNLRFLWVGIFAGLAVLLRPNLSSLLAAIILIALWSMFRGTKQGRHSHLYSLLFLTLGAGTPLLIAAGYFWRNHALRDLFSDVFLYNFLYAGRGNLYGEAFLNSFRVMGALNYLAFLAWIALIVSFNKLPKHFGDMGFVKLILVAAPLEIAFSLVSGFGYLHYFITWLPLLGGLACLFIRFISQIVPVETRRYFPTLLAAFLAIQAAPFAGDLRVYFQNPAKDNENGANSHISDESPPPALTEIQPLYEFAPKGSPVLFWGNEVQFNFIMDLPSPSRYVYIYPFLMPDYAAPEMQREFLDAIAQSQPVIVDIQPSLTPPIQSLKQWRQYPKAMPLIRYIAENYSRVAEIPVNSYYLAEGREWALPQKWIVWVRD
;
A
#
# COMPACT_ATOMS: atom_id res chain seq x y z
N MET A 1 40.57 -9.72 -4.07
CA MET A 1 39.44 -8.92 -3.53
C MET A 1 39.40 -9.08 -2.02
N SER A 2 39.09 -8.02 -1.26
CA SER A 2 39.09 -8.08 0.21
C SER A 2 37.85 -8.81 0.76
N LYS A 3 37.93 -9.37 1.96
CA LYS A 3 36.79 -9.98 2.68
C LYS A 3 35.59 -9.03 2.80
N ASN A 4 35.85 -7.73 2.90
CA ASN A 4 34.82 -6.69 2.99
C ASN A 4 34.03 -6.50 1.69
N PHE A 5 34.66 -6.74 0.54
CA PHE A 5 34.01 -6.68 -0.76
C PHE A 5 32.96 -7.80 -0.89
N TRP A 6 33.36 -9.05 -0.64
CA TRP A 6 32.45 -10.19 -0.67
C TRP A 6 31.30 -10.09 0.33
N ASN A 7 31.56 -9.58 1.54
CA ASN A 7 30.50 -9.34 2.53
C ASN A 7 29.47 -8.31 2.03
N SER A 8 29.92 -7.26 1.34
CA SER A 8 29.02 -6.23 0.81
C SER A 8 28.16 -6.77 -0.33
N ILE A 9 28.76 -7.58 -1.22
CA ILE A 9 28.03 -8.29 -2.28
C ILE A 9 26.98 -9.23 -1.67
N PHE A 10 27.36 -10.03 -0.67
CA PHE A 10 26.44 -10.93 0.00
C PHE A 10 25.23 -10.19 0.61
N VAL A 11 25.45 -9.08 1.30
CA VAL A 11 24.36 -8.27 1.86
C VAL A 11 23.43 -7.77 0.77
N VAL A 12 23.98 -7.18 -0.31
CA VAL A 12 23.15 -6.66 -1.40
C VAL A 12 22.36 -7.77 -2.08
N LEU A 13 23.02 -8.86 -2.49
CA LEU A 13 22.36 -9.97 -3.19
C LEU A 13 21.32 -10.66 -2.32
N SER A 14 21.58 -10.85 -1.03
CA SER A 14 20.61 -11.48 -0.12
C SER A 14 19.36 -10.61 0.09
N LEU A 15 19.52 -9.30 0.28
CA LEU A 15 18.37 -8.40 0.41
C LEU A 15 17.57 -8.32 -0.89
N LEU A 16 18.23 -8.22 -2.05
CA LEU A 16 17.56 -8.23 -3.35
C LEU A 16 16.83 -9.56 -3.61
N ALA A 17 17.40 -10.69 -3.19
CA ALA A 17 16.74 -11.99 -3.29
C ALA A 17 15.45 -12.05 -2.45
N ILE A 18 15.47 -11.50 -1.22
CA ILE A 18 14.25 -11.43 -0.39
C ILE A 18 13.23 -10.49 -1.02
N VAL A 19 13.64 -9.31 -1.52
CA VAL A 19 12.75 -8.36 -2.22
C VAL A 19 12.08 -9.00 -3.43
N PHE A 20 12.87 -9.66 -4.29
CA PHE A 20 12.35 -10.36 -5.46
C PHE A 20 11.37 -11.46 -5.06
N SER A 21 11.74 -12.27 -4.05
CA SER A 21 10.88 -13.37 -3.57
C SER A 21 9.56 -12.85 -2.99
N ALA A 22 9.59 -11.74 -2.26
CA ALA A 22 8.39 -11.12 -1.68
C ALA A 22 7.43 -10.58 -2.75
N LEU A 23 7.97 -9.95 -3.79
CA LEU A 23 7.17 -9.37 -4.88
C LEU A 23 6.81 -10.37 -5.98
N PHE A 24 7.37 -11.58 -5.96
CA PHE A 24 7.12 -12.57 -7.01
C PHE A 24 5.62 -12.87 -7.16
N ALA A 25 4.89 -12.99 -6.04
CA ALA A 25 3.45 -13.26 -6.02
C ALA A 25 2.60 -12.16 -6.70
N ALA A 26 3.07 -10.90 -6.69
CA ALA A 26 2.43 -9.78 -7.37
C ALA A 26 2.86 -9.62 -8.84
N SER A 27 3.82 -10.42 -9.30
CA SER A 27 4.31 -10.28 -10.68
C SER A 27 3.19 -10.60 -11.66
N PRO A 28 3.15 -9.97 -12.84
CA PRO A 28 2.16 -10.28 -13.86
C PRO A 28 2.09 -11.75 -14.26
N ALA A 29 3.21 -12.47 -14.17
CA ALA A 29 3.26 -13.91 -14.40
C ALA A 29 2.54 -14.72 -13.30
N ALA A 30 2.64 -14.25 -12.06
CA ALA A 30 2.04 -14.87 -10.88
C ALA A 30 0.56 -14.48 -10.70
N GLN A 31 0.22 -13.24 -11.04
CA GLN A 31 -1.08 -12.63 -10.89
C GLN A 31 -1.46 -11.90 -12.19
N PRO A 32 -2.05 -12.61 -13.18
CA PRO A 32 -2.39 -12.06 -14.50
C PRO A 32 -3.47 -10.98 -14.45
N ILE A 33 -4.27 -10.96 -13.37
CA ILE A 33 -5.32 -9.98 -13.14
C ILE A 33 -5.02 -9.21 -11.86
N PRO A 34 -4.75 -7.89 -11.95
CA PRO A 34 -4.40 -7.10 -10.79
C PRO A 34 -5.57 -7.07 -9.80
N HIS A 35 -5.22 -6.96 -8.53
CA HIS A 35 -6.21 -6.76 -7.47
C HIS A 35 -7.04 -5.50 -7.71
N ARG A 36 -8.27 -5.46 -7.20
CA ARG A 36 -9.25 -4.38 -7.36
C ARG A 36 -8.68 -2.97 -7.26
N ASP A 37 -8.04 -2.62 -6.13
CA ASP A 37 -7.45 -1.29 -5.91
C ASP A 37 -6.35 -0.98 -6.96
N SER A 38 -5.49 -1.97 -7.25
CA SER A 38 -4.46 -1.86 -8.29
C SER A 38 -5.08 -1.65 -9.67
N GLY A 39 -6.19 -2.33 -9.97
CA GLY A 39 -6.98 -2.14 -11.19
C GLY A 39 -7.48 -0.71 -11.38
N VAL A 40 -7.98 -0.09 -10.31
CA VAL A 40 -8.35 1.34 -10.33
C VAL A 40 -7.14 2.21 -10.63
N PHE A 41 -6.00 1.95 -9.98
CA PHE A 41 -4.78 2.76 -10.19
C PHE A 41 -4.25 2.64 -11.61
N LEU A 42 -4.25 1.43 -12.16
CA LEU A 42 -3.83 1.13 -13.52
C LEU A 42 -4.77 1.78 -14.55
N TYR A 43 -6.08 1.70 -14.33
CA TYR A 43 -7.06 2.31 -15.22
C TYR A 43 -6.94 3.84 -15.26
N ILE A 44 -6.81 4.48 -14.09
CA ILE A 44 -6.60 5.93 -14.02
C ILE A 44 -5.24 6.31 -14.62
N ALA A 45 -4.19 5.52 -14.37
CA ALA A 45 -2.86 5.74 -14.93
C ALA A 45 -2.83 5.64 -16.45
N ALA A 46 -3.54 4.68 -17.06
CA ALA A 46 -3.70 4.60 -18.50
C ALA A 46 -4.40 5.87 -19.03
N GLY A 47 -5.46 6.32 -18.36
CA GLY A 47 -6.11 7.58 -18.66
C GLY A 47 -5.17 8.80 -18.60
N ILE A 48 -4.26 8.86 -17.61
CA ILE A 48 -3.25 9.92 -17.53
C ILE A 48 -2.35 9.94 -18.79
N LEU A 49 -1.96 8.76 -19.28
CA LEU A 49 -1.16 8.66 -20.51
C LEU A 49 -1.94 9.15 -21.75
N ASP A 50 -3.27 9.07 -21.70
CA ASP A 50 -4.18 9.61 -22.72
C ASP A 50 -4.59 11.08 -22.48
N GLY A 51 -3.97 11.77 -21.52
CA GLY A 51 -4.22 13.18 -21.23
C GLY A 51 -5.43 13.47 -20.32
N LYS A 52 -6.00 12.43 -19.70
CA LYS A 52 -7.06 12.57 -18.67
C LYS A 52 -6.47 12.89 -17.30
N LEU A 53 -7.29 13.42 -16.41
CA LEU A 53 -6.91 13.90 -15.09
C LEU A 53 -7.63 13.12 -13.98
N PRO A 54 -6.91 12.67 -12.94
CA PRO A 54 -7.53 12.12 -11.74
C PRO A 54 -8.53 13.10 -11.11
N TYR A 55 -9.58 12.55 -10.48
CA TYR A 55 -10.70 13.24 -9.83
C TYR A 55 -11.68 13.92 -10.80
N LEU A 56 -11.16 14.57 -11.84
CA LEU A 56 -11.97 15.21 -12.88
C LEU A 56 -12.55 14.18 -13.85
N ASP A 57 -11.71 13.37 -14.47
CA ASP A 57 -12.12 12.34 -15.44
C ASP A 57 -12.36 10.99 -14.79
N PHE A 58 -11.88 10.79 -13.56
CA PHE A 58 -12.04 9.56 -12.78
C PHE A 58 -12.21 9.85 -11.31
N TRP A 59 -13.28 9.36 -10.71
CA TRP A 59 -13.48 9.39 -9.28
C TRP A 59 -12.69 8.29 -8.58
N ASP A 60 -11.86 8.67 -7.61
CA ASP A 60 -11.26 7.75 -6.63
C ASP A 60 -10.81 8.52 -5.38
N HIS A 61 -10.70 7.83 -4.25
CA HIS A 61 -10.43 8.44 -2.95
C HIS A 61 -8.97 8.32 -2.47
N LYS A 62 -8.04 7.75 -3.25
CA LYS A 62 -6.61 7.75 -2.90
C LYS A 62 -5.92 9.07 -3.28
N GLY A 63 -4.79 9.35 -2.64
CA GLY A 63 -3.98 10.54 -2.93
C GLY A 63 -3.37 10.49 -4.35
N PRO A 64 -3.11 11.64 -4.98
CA PRO A 64 -2.84 11.71 -6.42
C PRO A 64 -1.57 11.00 -6.85
N LEU A 65 -0.58 10.89 -5.96
CA LEU A 65 0.75 10.41 -6.34
C LEU A 65 0.71 8.93 -6.80
N ILE A 66 -0.23 8.12 -6.33
CA ILE A 66 -0.35 6.72 -6.73
C ILE A 66 -0.58 6.56 -8.24
N TYR A 67 -1.43 7.40 -8.83
CA TYR A 67 -1.77 7.31 -10.25
C TYR A 67 -0.60 7.71 -11.14
N TYR A 68 0.17 8.74 -10.74
CA TYR A 68 1.34 9.17 -11.50
C TYR A 68 2.50 8.19 -11.38
N ILE A 69 2.68 7.54 -10.23
CA ILE A 69 3.63 6.43 -10.08
C ILE A 69 3.24 5.27 -11.01
N ASN A 70 1.95 4.94 -11.06
CA ASN A 70 1.45 3.91 -11.97
C ASN A 70 1.59 4.30 -13.44
N ALA A 71 1.35 5.57 -13.80
CA ALA A 71 1.52 6.07 -15.16
C ALA A 71 2.99 5.98 -15.61
N ILE A 72 3.94 6.29 -14.69
CA ILE A 72 5.37 6.03 -14.92
C ILE A 72 5.61 4.54 -15.17
N GLY A 73 5.08 3.66 -14.32
CA GLY A 73 5.18 2.21 -14.51
C GLY A 73 4.68 1.76 -15.88
N LEU A 74 3.46 2.12 -16.24
CA LEU A 74 2.85 1.80 -17.55
C LEU A 74 3.67 2.34 -18.73
N SER A 75 4.26 3.54 -18.60
CA SER A 75 5.10 4.11 -19.67
C SER A 75 6.40 3.33 -19.92
N ILE A 76 6.93 2.63 -18.91
CA ILE A 76 8.19 1.89 -19.02
C ILE A 76 8.03 0.58 -19.79
N ALA A 77 6.85 -0.04 -19.75
CA ALA A 77 6.59 -1.35 -20.32
C ALA A 77 5.44 -1.34 -21.35
N SER A 78 5.30 -0.27 -22.14
CA SER A 78 4.30 -0.16 -23.21
C SER A 78 2.86 -0.46 -22.76
N GLN A 79 2.44 0.19 -21.68
CA GLN A 79 1.16 -0.01 -20.98
C GLN A 79 0.97 -1.39 -20.34
N SER A 80 2.03 -2.18 -20.19
CA SER A 80 2.01 -3.38 -19.37
C SER A 80 2.23 -3.06 -17.89
N TYR A 81 1.45 -3.70 -17.03
CA TYR A 81 1.65 -3.60 -15.58
C TYR A 81 2.94 -4.30 -15.08
N TRP A 82 3.72 -4.96 -15.96
CA TRP A 82 5.13 -5.31 -15.68
C TRP A 82 5.97 -4.10 -15.30
N GLY A 83 5.71 -2.95 -15.92
CA GLY A 83 6.41 -1.72 -15.60
C GLY A 83 6.07 -1.21 -14.21
N VAL A 84 4.82 -1.41 -13.74
CA VAL A 84 4.40 -1.10 -12.36
C VAL A 84 5.11 -2.03 -11.36
N TRP A 85 5.13 -3.33 -11.64
CA TRP A 85 5.88 -4.29 -10.82
C TRP A 85 7.37 -3.95 -10.70
N MET A 86 7.99 -3.44 -11.77
CA MET A 86 9.38 -2.97 -11.71
C MET A 86 9.54 -1.73 -10.82
N VAL A 87 8.57 -0.82 -10.80
CA VAL A 87 8.56 0.33 -9.89
C VAL A 87 8.39 -0.13 -8.44
N GLU A 88 7.54 -1.12 -8.16
CA GLU A 88 7.42 -1.76 -6.83
C GLU A 88 8.76 -2.36 -6.38
N PHE A 89 9.42 -3.10 -7.26
CA PHE A 89 10.74 -3.68 -6.99
C PHE A 89 11.78 -2.62 -6.64
N VAL A 90 11.86 -1.54 -7.42
CA VAL A 90 12.77 -0.42 -7.16
C VAL A 90 12.41 0.27 -5.85
N SER A 91 11.12 0.49 -5.57
CA SER A 91 10.63 1.11 -4.34
C SER A 91 11.07 0.31 -3.10
N LEU A 92 10.82 -1.00 -3.10
CA LEU A 92 11.13 -1.87 -1.97
C LEU A 92 12.65 -2.08 -1.83
N ALA A 93 13.39 -2.23 -2.93
CA ALA A 93 14.85 -2.35 -2.92
C ALA A 93 15.53 -1.07 -2.38
N LEU A 94 15.07 0.11 -2.80
CA LEU A 94 15.55 1.39 -2.30
C LEU A 94 15.25 1.55 -0.81
N SER A 95 14.06 1.15 -0.37
CA SER A 95 13.67 1.13 1.04
C SER A 95 14.60 0.25 1.88
N ALA A 96 14.87 -0.97 1.41
CA ALA A 96 15.79 -1.91 2.05
C ALA A 96 17.22 -1.36 2.13
N ALA A 97 17.72 -0.75 1.05
CA ALA A 97 19.04 -0.15 1.01
C ALA A 97 19.16 1.02 2.00
N LEU A 98 18.22 1.97 1.98
CA LEU A 98 18.22 3.12 2.88
C LEU A 98 18.05 2.69 4.34
N PHE A 99 17.17 1.73 4.62
CA PHE A 99 17.02 1.15 5.95
C PHE A 99 18.33 0.52 6.42
N PHE A 100 18.95 -0.35 5.60
CA PHE A 100 20.21 -1.00 5.94
C PHE A 100 21.32 0.01 6.20
N LEU A 101 21.47 1.02 5.35
CA LEU A 101 22.47 2.08 5.52
C LEU A 101 22.23 2.88 6.81
N THR A 102 20.98 3.16 7.13
CA THR A 102 20.58 3.84 8.38
C THR A 102 20.96 2.98 9.57
N MET A 103 20.46 1.74 9.65
CA MET A 103 20.74 0.85 10.78
C MET A 103 22.21 0.49 10.90
N ARG A 104 22.96 0.40 9.80
CA ARG A 104 24.39 0.09 9.83
C ARG A 104 25.19 1.16 10.58
N ARG A 105 24.78 2.43 10.51
CA ARG A 105 25.39 3.54 11.26
C ARG A 105 25.22 3.38 12.77
N PHE A 106 24.07 2.83 13.21
CA PHE A 106 23.71 2.75 14.63
C PHE A 106 24.01 1.41 15.28
N ALA A 107 23.79 0.31 14.55
CA ALA A 107 23.86 -1.05 15.07
C ALA A 107 25.00 -1.89 14.49
N GLY A 108 25.67 -1.43 13.42
CA GLY A 108 26.69 -2.19 12.70
C GLY A 108 26.11 -3.09 11.62
N GLY A 109 26.97 -3.57 10.72
CA GLY A 109 26.56 -4.21 9.47
C GLY A 109 25.73 -5.48 9.65
N THR A 110 26.15 -6.39 10.54
CA THR A 110 25.42 -7.65 10.77
C THR A 110 24.03 -7.42 11.37
N ILE A 111 23.92 -6.57 12.39
CA ILE A 111 22.63 -6.29 13.05
C ILE A 111 21.69 -5.55 12.08
N ALA A 112 22.21 -4.63 11.28
CA ALA A 112 21.44 -3.94 10.25
C ALA A 112 20.91 -4.89 9.17
N TRP A 113 21.74 -5.84 8.72
CA TRP A 113 21.32 -6.87 7.78
C TRP A 113 20.24 -7.78 8.38
N VAL A 114 20.40 -8.23 9.62
CA VAL A 114 19.37 -9.04 10.31
C VAL A 114 18.05 -8.27 10.39
N GLY A 115 18.05 -7.03 10.86
CA GLY A 115 16.81 -6.24 10.94
C GLY A 115 16.18 -5.99 9.58
N ALA A 116 16.99 -5.74 8.55
CA ALA A 116 16.52 -5.57 7.17
C ALA A 116 15.83 -6.84 6.66
N SER A 117 16.48 -7.99 6.84
CA SER A 117 15.92 -9.30 6.48
C SER A 117 14.65 -9.60 7.27
N MET A 118 14.60 -9.31 8.57
CA MET A 118 13.41 -9.56 9.39
C MET A 118 12.18 -8.80 8.89
N TRP A 119 12.32 -7.49 8.60
CA TRP A 119 11.18 -6.71 8.13
C TRP A 119 10.80 -7.04 6.69
N LEU A 120 11.76 -7.37 5.82
CA LEU A 120 11.46 -7.82 4.46
C LEU A 120 10.78 -9.20 4.42
N LEU A 121 11.14 -10.12 5.31
CA LEU A 121 10.46 -11.41 5.43
C LEU A 121 9.05 -11.24 6.00
N ALA A 122 8.88 -10.33 6.98
CA ALA A 122 7.55 -9.95 7.46
C ALA A 122 6.71 -9.28 6.36
N PHE A 123 7.34 -8.43 5.53
CA PHE A 123 6.71 -7.83 4.36
C PHE A 123 6.22 -8.91 3.42
N GLY A 124 7.10 -9.85 3.04
CA GLY A 124 6.75 -11.00 2.20
C GLY A 124 5.51 -11.72 2.73
N HIS A 125 5.46 -12.06 4.02
CA HIS A 125 4.31 -12.74 4.63
C HIS A 125 3.02 -11.89 4.66
N VAL A 126 3.09 -10.63 5.09
CA VAL A 126 1.94 -9.70 5.09
C VAL A 126 1.38 -9.57 3.67
N PHE A 127 2.27 -9.48 2.69
CA PHE A 127 1.95 -9.31 1.29
C PHE A 127 1.33 -10.57 0.68
N THR A 128 1.93 -11.75 0.90
CA THR A 128 1.39 -13.03 0.38
C THR A 128 0.11 -13.47 1.06
N THR A 129 -0.09 -13.15 2.34
CA THR A 129 -1.36 -13.40 3.04
C THR A 129 -2.51 -12.53 2.52
N GLN A 130 -2.20 -11.46 1.79
CA GLN A 130 -3.16 -10.71 0.98
C GLN A 130 -3.21 -11.19 -0.48
N PHE A 131 -2.89 -12.47 -0.70
CA PHE A 131 -2.89 -13.11 -2.02
C PHE A 131 -1.90 -12.46 -3.01
N GLY A 132 -0.86 -11.79 -2.50
CA GLY A 132 0.14 -11.14 -3.33
C GLY A 132 -0.39 -9.91 -4.08
N ALA A 133 -1.48 -9.29 -3.62
CA ALA A 133 -1.95 -8.04 -4.19
C ALA A 133 -0.86 -6.96 -4.07
N GLY A 134 -0.19 -6.65 -5.18
CA GLY A 134 0.79 -5.56 -5.25
C GLY A 134 0.15 -4.21 -5.51
N ASN A 135 1.01 -3.22 -5.70
CA ASN A 135 0.68 -1.85 -6.09
C ASN A 135 -0.07 -1.08 -5.00
N HIS A 136 0.25 -1.34 -3.73
CA HIS A 136 -0.31 -0.59 -2.60
C HIS A 136 0.39 0.76 -2.38
N VAL A 137 -0.36 1.76 -1.94
CA VAL A 137 0.23 3.08 -1.63
C VAL A 137 1.28 2.99 -0.52
N GLU A 138 1.11 2.04 0.40
CA GLU A 138 2.03 1.76 1.49
C GLU A 138 3.41 1.35 0.99
N GLU A 139 3.48 0.56 -0.08
CA GLU A 139 4.73 0.10 -0.70
C GLU A 139 5.52 1.25 -1.32
N TYR A 140 4.82 2.19 -1.95
CA TYR A 140 5.42 3.39 -2.53
C TYR A 140 5.78 4.44 -1.46
N ALA A 141 5.23 4.34 -0.26
CA ALA A 141 5.59 5.21 0.86
C ALA A 141 6.86 4.76 1.58
N LEU A 142 7.19 3.46 1.55
CA LEU A 142 8.39 2.90 2.18
C LEU A 142 9.70 3.64 1.84
N PRO A 143 10.01 3.99 0.58
CA PRO A 143 11.27 4.68 0.27
C PRO A 143 11.29 6.09 0.86
N PHE A 144 10.14 6.76 0.95
CA PHE A 144 10.03 8.07 1.59
C PHE A 144 10.24 8.00 3.10
N TYR A 145 9.70 6.96 3.75
CA TYR A 145 9.94 6.69 5.17
C TYR A 145 11.42 6.37 5.43
N ALA A 146 12.01 5.47 4.62
CA ALA A 146 13.41 5.09 4.74
C ALA A 146 14.35 6.28 4.47
N ALA A 147 14.03 7.15 3.51
CA ALA A 147 14.78 8.38 3.23
C ALA A 147 14.71 9.38 4.40
N GLN A 148 13.54 9.56 5.01
CA GLN A 148 13.39 10.40 6.21
C GLN A 148 14.26 9.89 7.36
N LEU A 149 14.26 8.57 7.63
CA LEU A 149 15.10 7.96 8.66
C LEU A 149 16.61 8.09 8.33
N TYR A 150 16.98 7.92 7.07
CA TYR A 150 18.37 8.03 6.61
C TYR A 150 18.95 9.44 6.70
N LEU A 151 18.12 10.45 6.42
CA LEU A 151 18.49 11.87 6.44
C LEU A 151 18.41 12.48 7.83
N TYR A 152 17.67 11.85 8.76
CA TYR A 152 17.56 12.34 10.13
C TYR A 152 18.95 12.45 10.77
N PRO A 153 19.32 13.63 11.31
CA PRO A 153 20.68 13.87 11.76
C PRO A 153 21.02 13.04 13.00
N THR A 154 22.27 12.58 13.04
CA THR A 154 22.85 11.94 14.23
C THR A 154 23.47 12.97 15.19
N GLU A 155 23.73 12.60 16.44
CA GLU A 155 24.46 13.37 17.45
C GLU A 155 25.87 13.75 16.98
N LYS A 156 26.42 13.01 16.02
CA LYS A 156 27.73 13.28 15.41
C LYS A 156 27.64 14.16 14.18
N ASP A 157 26.45 14.31 13.60
CA ASP A 157 26.25 15.16 12.44
C ASP A 157 26.11 16.63 12.87
N GLU A 158 26.69 17.51 12.07
CA GLU A 158 26.30 18.92 12.14
C GLU A 158 24.84 19.06 11.71
N ARG A 159 24.11 19.88 12.47
CA ARG A 159 22.70 20.09 12.20
C ARG A 159 22.51 20.89 10.93
N SER A 160 21.99 20.24 9.89
CA SER A 160 21.76 20.84 8.59
C SER A 160 20.27 21.08 8.35
N ASN A 161 19.88 22.34 8.22
CA ASN A 161 18.51 22.72 7.85
C ASN A 161 18.12 22.18 6.47
N LEU A 162 19.09 22.03 5.55
CA LEU A 162 18.84 21.45 4.24
C LEU A 162 18.45 19.97 4.33
N ARG A 163 19.00 19.20 5.29
CA ARG A 163 18.54 17.83 5.54
C ARG A 163 17.07 17.82 5.97
N PHE A 164 16.66 18.75 6.84
CA PHE A 164 15.25 18.87 7.25
C PHE A 164 14.33 19.28 6.10
N LEU A 165 14.79 20.10 5.14
CA LEU A 165 14.05 20.38 3.91
C LEU A 165 13.74 19.09 3.14
N TRP A 166 14.76 18.26 2.91
CA TRP A 166 14.59 16.99 2.19
C TRP A 166 13.72 15.99 2.96
N VAL A 167 13.88 15.88 4.28
CA VAL A 167 12.97 15.10 5.15
C VAL A 167 11.53 15.57 4.95
N GLY A 168 11.32 16.89 4.91
CA GLY A 168 10.02 17.50 4.63
C GLY A 168 9.49 17.09 3.26
N ILE A 169 10.29 17.21 2.20
CA ILE A 169 9.89 16.83 0.83
C ILE A 169 9.39 15.38 0.79
N PHE A 170 10.13 14.44 1.39
CA PHE A 170 9.71 13.04 1.45
C PHE A 170 8.42 12.84 2.28
N ALA A 171 8.25 13.58 3.38
CA ALA A 171 7.00 13.56 4.13
C ALA A 171 5.81 14.08 3.32
N GLY A 172 6.01 15.17 2.56
CA GLY A 172 4.96 15.73 1.70
C GLY A 172 4.59 14.78 0.55
N LEU A 173 5.57 14.06 -0.03
CA LEU A 173 5.31 13.00 -1.02
C LEU A 173 4.52 11.84 -0.42
N ALA A 174 4.83 11.42 0.82
CA ALA A 174 4.05 10.39 1.51
C ALA A 174 2.60 10.83 1.75
N VAL A 175 2.36 12.10 2.11
CA VAL A 175 1.00 12.66 2.26
C VAL A 175 0.23 12.65 0.93
N LEU A 176 0.91 12.87 -0.21
CA LEU A 176 0.29 12.78 -1.53
C LEU A 176 -0.08 11.35 -1.95
N LEU A 177 0.46 10.32 -1.30
CA LEU A 177 -0.03 8.94 -1.44
C LEU A 177 -1.27 8.72 -0.58
N ARG A 178 -1.18 9.12 0.71
CA ARG A 178 -2.30 9.10 1.63
C ARG A 178 -2.05 10.00 2.85
N PRO A 179 -3.03 10.81 3.31
CA PRO A 179 -2.79 11.76 4.40
C PRO A 179 -2.31 11.17 5.72
N ASN A 180 -2.74 9.96 6.09
CA ASN A 180 -2.32 9.30 7.33
C ASN A 180 -0.90 8.72 7.27
N LEU A 181 -0.18 8.81 6.15
CA LEU A 181 1.24 8.47 6.02
C LEU A 181 2.18 9.60 6.50
N SER A 182 1.69 10.46 7.40
CA SER A 182 2.43 11.59 7.96
C SER A 182 2.96 11.32 9.39
N SER A 183 2.97 10.07 9.85
CA SER A 183 3.30 9.71 11.22
C SER A 183 4.75 10.06 11.60
N LEU A 184 5.70 9.83 10.69
CA LEU A 184 7.12 10.09 10.92
C LEU A 184 7.39 11.60 10.96
N LEU A 185 6.71 12.37 10.12
CA LEU A 185 6.68 13.82 10.19
C LEU A 185 6.18 14.29 11.56
N ALA A 186 5.06 13.73 12.04
CA ALA A 186 4.53 14.05 13.36
C ALA A 186 5.53 13.72 14.49
N ALA A 187 6.20 12.56 14.43
CA ALA A 187 7.23 12.18 15.39
C ALA A 187 8.39 13.19 15.44
N ILE A 188 8.90 13.59 14.27
CA ILE A 188 10.00 14.56 14.15
C ILE A 188 9.58 15.93 14.71
N ILE A 189 8.35 16.38 14.40
CA ILE A 189 7.80 17.63 14.93
C ILE A 189 7.70 17.57 16.45
N LEU A 190 7.13 16.51 17.02
CA LEU A 190 6.99 16.35 18.47
C LEU A 190 8.34 16.36 19.19
N ILE A 191 9.33 15.66 18.65
CA ILE A 191 10.69 15.64 19.21
C ILE A 191 11.35 17.02 19.14
N ALA A 192 11.19 17.72 18.01
CA ALA A 192 11.72 19.06 17.84
C ALA A 192 11.08 20.06 18.82
N LEU A 193 9.75 20.03 18.96
CA LEU A 193 9.01 20.87 19.92
C LEU A 193 9.45 20.58 21.37
N TRP A 194 9.50 19.30 21.75
CA TRP A 194 9.96 18.90 23.09
C TRP A 194 11.38 19.40 23.39
N SER A 195 12.28 19.30 22.41
CA SER A 195 13.66 19.78 22.52
C SER A 195 13.74 21.31 22.63
N MET A 196 12.84 22.05 21.97
CA MET A 196 12.75 23.51 22.14
C MET A 196 12.37 23.88 23.57
N PHE A 197 11.41 23.19 24.19
CA PHE A 197 10.98 23.50 25.55
C PHE A 197 12.06 23.23 26.61
N ARG A 198 12.92 22.23 26.39
CA ARG A 198 13.98 21.83 27.33
C ARG A 198 15.35 22.45 27.02
N GLY A 199 15.52 23.07 25.86
CA GLY A 199 16.81 23.53 25.35
C GLY A 199 17.23 24.93 25.78
N THR A 200 18.51 25.25 25.52
CA THR A 200 19.04 26.62 25.66
C THR A 200 18.41 27.56 24.63
N LYS A 201 18.54 28.89 24.80
CA LYS A 201 18.10 29.88 23.80
C LYS A 201 18.64 29.57 22.39
N GLN A 202 19.94 29.29 22.28
CA GLN A 202 20.56 28.95 20.99
C GLN A 202 20.02 27.64 20.40
N GLY A 203 19.80 26.61 21.24
CA GLY A 203 19.17 25.37 20.83
C GLY A 203 17.76 25.60 20.27
N ARG A 204 16.95 26.44 20.93
CA ARG A 204 15.59 26.78 20.49
C ARG A 204 15.56 27.36 19.08
N HIS A 205 16.44 28.33 18.76
CA HIS A 205 16.53 28.89 17.41
C HIS A 205 16.87 27.83 16.37
N SER A 206 17.84 26.95 16.67
CA SER A 206 18.20 25.87 15.75
C SER A 206 17.04 24.92 15.45
N HIS A 207 16.28 24.51 16.49
CA HIS A 207 15.09 23.69 16.31
C HIS A 207 13.97 24.41 15.54
N LEU A 208 13.77 25.71 15.77
CA LEU A 208 12.81 26.52 15.01
C LEU A 208 13.17 26.55 13.52
N TYR A 209 14.43 26.78 13.17
CA TYR A 209 14.86 26.75 11.77
C TYR A 209 14.71 25.36 11.15
N SER A 210 15.04 24.29 11.88
CA SER A 210 14.79 22.92 11.38
C SER A 210 13.31 22.66 11.12
N LEU A 211 12.42 23.12 12.01
CA LEU A 211 10.97 23.03 11.81
C LEU A 211 10.51 23.85 10.60
N LEU A 212 11.01 25.07 10.43
CA LEU A 212 10.68 25.90 9.27
C LEU A 212 11.07 25.21 7.96
N PHE A 213 12.30 24.70 7.86
CA PHE A 213 12.75 23.99 6.66
C PHE A 213 11.99 22.68 6.45
N LEU A 214 11.68 21.94 7.51
CA LEU A 214 10.83 20.75 7.46
C LEU A 214 9.44 21.08 6.89
N THR A 215 8.79 22.14 7.40
CA THR A 215 7.47 22.59 6.92
C THR A 215 7.52 23.09 5.48
N LEU A 216 8.54 23.88 5.11
CA LEU A 216 8.75 24.30 3.71
C LEU A 216 8.94 23.10 2.79
N GLY A 217 9.72 22.11 3.24
CA GLY A 217 9.94 20.87 2.52
C GLY A 217 8.65 20.09 2.31
N ALA A 218 7.88 19.86 3.37
CA ALA A 218 6.60 19.15 3.31
C ALA A 218 5.55 19.89 2.49
N GLY A 219 5.51 21.21 2.59
CA GLY A 219 4.61 22.05 1.80
C GLY A 219 4.95 22.04 0.30
N THR A 220 6.21 21.87 -0.08
CA THR A 220 6.64 21.96 -1.49
C THR A 220 5.90 21.00 -2.44
N PRO A 221 5.94 19.66 -2.26
CA PRO A 221 5.22 18.75 -3.14
C PRO A 221 3.70 18.94 -3.06
N LEU A 222 3.17 19.26 -1.87
CA LEU A 222 1.73 19.53 -1.68
C LEU A 222 1.26 20.75 -2.47
N LEU A 223 2.03 21.85 -2.44
CA LEU A 223 1.74 23.07 -3.17
C LEU A 223 1.90 22.89 -4.68
N ILE A 224 2.89 22.10 -5.12
CA ILE A 224 3.05 21.73 -6.55
C ILE A 224 1.81 20.96 -7.03
N ALA A 225 1.39 19.93 -6.29
CA ALA A 225 0.19 19.16 -6.62
C ALA A 225 -1.06 20.06 -6.61
N ALA A 226 -1.27 20.84 -5.56
CA ALA A 226 -2.41 21.76 -5.46
C ALA A 226 -2.43 22.77 -6.62
N GLY A 227 -1.29 23.36 -6.98
CA GLY A 227 -1.17 24.27 -8.12
C GLY A 227 -1.48 23.59 -9.46
N TYR A 228 -1.03 22.35 -9.64
CA TYR A 228 -1.34 21.55 -10.83
C TYR A 228 -2.84 21.26 -10.97
N PHE A 229 -3.49 20.75 -9.91
CA PHE A 229 -4.93 20.48 -9.95
C PHE A 229 -5.78 21.75 -9.99
N TRP A 230 -5.29 22.87 -9.42
CA TRP A 230 -5.95 24.17 -9.53
C TRP A 230 -5.96 24.69 -10.97
N ARG A 231 -4.82 24.65 -11.64
CA ARG A 231 -4.68 25.08 -13.04
C ARG A 231 -5.57 24.27 -14.00
N ASN A 232 -5.82 23.01 -13.66
CA ASN A 232 -6.64 22.11 -14.46
C ASN A 232 -8.10 21.98 -13.95
N HIS A 233 -8.56 22.91 -13.10
CA HIS A 233 -9.93 22.94 -12.56
C HIS A 233 -10.39 21.70 -11.77
N ALA A 234 -9.46 20.85 -11.34
CA ALA A 234 -9.71 19.59 -10.65
C ALA A 234 -9.42 19.66 -9.14
N LEU A 235 -8.98 20.81 -8.61
CA LEU A 235 -8.64 20.96 -7.20
C LEU A 235 -9.84 20.70 -6.27
N ARG A 236 -11.03 21.16 -6.66
CA ARG A 236 -12.25 20.97 -5.86
C ARG A 236 -12.61 19.49 -5.75
N ASP A 237 -12.53 18.77 -6.87
CA ASP A 237 -12.79 17.33 -6.94
C ASP A 237 -11.76 16.56 -6.12
N LEU A 238 -10.46 16.90 -6.23
CA LEU A 238 -9.41 16.34 -5.37
C LEU A 238 -9.76 16.50 -3.88
N PHE A 239 -10.16 17.70 -3.44
CA PHE A 239 -10.52 17.92 -2.04
C PHE A 239 -11.75 17.12 -1.60
N SER A 240 -12.76 17.05 -2.47
CA SER A 240 -13.98 16.27 -2.22
C SER A 240 -13.66 14.77 -2.09
N ASP A 241 -12.94 14.23 -3.06
CA ASP A 241 -12.75 12.80 -3.24
C ASP A 241 -11.70 12.25 -2.26
N VAL A 242 -10.61 12.99 -2.03
CA VAL A 242 -9.53 12.52 -1.15
C VAL A 242 -9.76 12.87 0.32
N PHE A 243 -10.28 14.06 0.63
CA PHE A 243 -10.38 14.49 2.03
C PHE A 243 -11.80 14.34 2.60
N LEU A 244 -12.82 14.88 1.93
CA LEU A 244 -14.20 14.83 2.44
C LEU A 244 -14.71 13.38 2.48
N TYR A 245 -14.56 12.62 1.40
CA TYR A 245 -14.99 11.22 1.37
C TYR A 245 -14.28 10.38 2.44
N ASN A 246 -12.94 10.47 2.57
CA ASN A 246 -12.20 9.69 3.57
C ASN A 246 -12.54 10.10 5.00
N PHE A 247 -12.83 11.38 5.27
CA PHE A 247 -13.29 11.81 6.59
C PHE A 247 -14.61 11.15 6.98
N LEU A 248 -15.56 11.08 6.05
CA LEU A 248 -16.84 10.40 6.25
C LEU A 248 -16.67 8.87 6.35
N TYR A 249 -15.75 8.30 5.55
CA TYR A 249 -15.46 6.88 5.53
C TYR A 249 -14.81 6.39 6.84
N ALA A 250 -13.82 7.11 7.37
CA ALA A 250 -13.13 6.77 8.61
C ALA A 250 -14.07 6.74 9.83
N GLY A 251 -15.13 7.57 9.84
CA GLY A 251 -16.14 7.58 10.89
C GLY A 251 -16.95 6.28 11.03
N ARG A 252 -16.79 5.32 10.11
CA ARG A 252 -17.51 4.03 10.13
C ARG A 252 -16.68 2.87 10.69
N GLY A 253 -15.37 3.02 10.80
CA GLY A 253 -14.47 1.98 11.29
C GLY A 253 -14.46 1.87 12.81
N ASN A 254 -14.49 0.65 13.35
CA ASN A 254 -14.46 0.37 14.78
C ASN A 254 -13.55 -0.81 15.20
N LEU A 255 -12.71 -1.31 14.29
CA LEU A 255 -11.91 -2.54 14.47
C LEU A 255 -10.49 -2.29 15.01
N TYR A 256 -10.24 -1.16 15.71
CA TYR A 256 -8.90 -0.75 16.13
C TYR A 256 -8.16 -1.83 16.96
N GLY A 257 -8.83 -2.40 17.96
CA GLY A 257 -8.25 -3.42 18.84
C GLY A 257 -8.00 -4.74 18.13
N GLU A 258 -8.93 -5.18 17.30
CA GLU A 258 -8.80 -6.41 16.50
C GLU A 258 -7.66 -6.28 15.48
N ALA A 259 -7.56 -5.13 14.79
CA ALA A 259 -6.47 -4.84 13.87
C ALA A 259 -5.11 -4.89 14.57
N PHE A 260 -5.00 -4.25 15.74
CA PHE A 260 -3.77 -4.29 16.54
C PHE A 260 -3.40 -5.72 16.95
N LEU A 261 -4.35 -6.52 17.46
CA LEU A 261 -4.08 -7.90 17.84
C LEU A 261 -3.71 -8.78 16.65
N ASN A 262 -4.40 -8.60 15.51
CA ASN A 262 -4.12 -9.33 14.28
C ASN A 262 -2.71 -9.03 13.74
N SER A 263 -2.15 -7.85 14.00
CA SER A 263 -0.76 -7.53 13.62
C SER A 263 0.26 -8.51 14.23
N PHE A 264 0.03 -9.03 15.43
CA PHE A 264 0.92 -10.04 16.05
C PHE A 264 0.85 -11.40 15.36
N ARG A 265 -0.32 -11.73 14.80
CA ARG A 265 -0.50 -12.95 14.00
C ARG A 265 0.22 -12.85 12.67
N VAL A 266 0.07 -11.73 11.97
CA VAL A 266 0.53 -11.58 10.58
C VAL A 266 1.99 -11.13 10.48
N MET A 267 2.51 -10.32 11.40
CA MET A 267 3.93 -9.92 11.35
C MET A 267 4.86 -10.90 12.06
N GLY A 268 4.31 -11.83 12.84
CA GLY A 268 5.06 -12.89 13.52
C GLY A 268 6.12 -12.37 14.51
N ALA A 269 7.27 -13.05 14.53
CA ALA A 269 8.33 -12.83 15.51
C ALA A 269 8.86 -11.38 15.54
N LEU A 270 8.85 -10.68 14.41
CA LEU A 270 9.25 -9.28 14.32
C LEU A 270 8.42 -8.39 15.26
N ASN A 271 7.10 -8.55 15.28
CA ASN A 271 6.24 -7.67 16.07
C ASN A 271 6.39 -7.94 17.57
N TYR A 272 6.49 -9.21 17.98
CA TYR A 272 6.81 -9.56 19.37
C TYR A 272 8.17 -8.98 19.80
N LEU A 273 9.20 -9.14 18.96
CA LEU A 273 10.54 -8.62 19.26
C LEU A 273 10.54 -7.09 19.35
N ALA A 274 9.87 -6.41 18.42
CA ALA A 274 9.76 -4.96 18.40
C ALA A 274 8.95 -4.41 19.58
N PHE A 275 7.90 -5.10 20.02
CA PHE A 275 7.13 -4.70 21.19
C PHE A 275 7.95 -4.86 22.49
N LEU A 276 8.64 -6.00 22.66
CA LEU A 276 9.58 -6.21 23.76
C LEU A 276 10.72 -5.18 23.73
N ALA A 277 11.25 -4.89 22.54
CA ALA A 277 12.25 -3.86 22.33
C ALA A 277 11.77 -2.49 22.79
N TRP A 278 10.55 -2.11 22.40
CA TRP A 278 9.96 -0.82 22.75
C TRP A 278 9.82 -0.66 24.27
N ILE A 279 9.28 -1.68 24.96
CA ILE A 279 9.17 -1.69 26.43
C ILE A 279 10.57 -1.62 27.08
N ALA A 280 11.49 -2.49 26.67
CA ALA A 280 12.82 -2.56 27.26
C ALA A 280 13.59 -1.24 27.11
N LEU A 281 13.53 -0.62 25.92
CA LEU A 281 14.20 0.65 25.63
C LEU A 281 13.56 1.82 26.38
N ILE A 282 12.24 1.84 26.59
CA ILE A 282 11.57 2.86 27.41
C ILE A 282 12.00 2.75 28.87
N VAL A 283 11.90 1.55 29.45
CA VAL A 283 12.23 1.32 30.87
C VAL A 283 13.70 1.58 31.15
N SER A 284 14.57 1.24 30.21
CA SER A 284 16.02 1.43 30.33
C SER A 284 16.52 2.75 29.77
N PHE A 285 15.68 3.62 29.21
CA PHE A 285 16.10 4.77 28.39
C PHE A 285 17.16 5.64 29.08
N ASN A 286 16.92 6.02 30.33
CA ASN A 286 17.85 6.85 31.12
C ASN A 286 19.07 6.10 31.66
N LYS A 287 19.08 4.77 31.55
CA LYS A 287 20.14 3.86 32.01
C LYS A 287 20.98 3.32 30.85
N LEU A 288 20.63 3.67 29.60
CA LEU A 288 21.38 3.21 28.43
C LEU A 288 22.82 3.74 28.49
N PRO A 289 23.84 2.90 28.21
CA PRO A 289 25.23 3.33 28.17
C PRO A 289 25.42 4.50 27.19
N LYS A 290 26.36 5.42 27.50
CA LYS A 290 26.72 6.53 26.58
C LYS A 290 27.18 6.04 25.19
N HIS A 291 27.65 4.79 25.09
CA HIS A 291 28.07 4.17 23.84
C HIS A 291 27.00 3.28 23.20
N PHE A 292 25.78 3.26 23.76
CA PHE A 292 24.66 2.49 23.22
C PHE A 292 24.30 2.94 21.80
N GLY A 293 24.51 4.20 21.45
CA GLY A 293 24.25 4.70 20.11
C GLY A 293 23.81 6.14 20.18
N ASP A 294 23.14 6.58 19.14
CA ASP A 294 22.56 7.91 19.04
C ASP A 294 21.23 7.98 19.79
N MET A 295 21.15 8.74 20.89
CA MET A 295 19.93 8.84 21.69
C MET A 295 18.86 9.65 20.99
N GLY A 296 19.22 10.56 20.09
CA GLY A 296 18.28 11.29 19.24
C GLY A 296 17.52 10.34 18.31
N PHE A 297 18.23 9.40 17.69
CA PHE A 297 17.66 8.39 16.82
C PHE A 297 16.83 7.35 17.59
N VAL A 298 17.30 6.91 18.76
CA VAL A 298 16.51 6.02 19.64
C VAL A 298 15.19 6.69 20.03
N LYS A 299 15.21 7.97 20.41
CA LYS A 299 13.97 8.75 20.68
C LYS A 299 13.06 8.80 19.46
N LEU A 300 13.63 9.03 18.27
CA LEU A 300 12.86 9.04 17.03
C LEU A 300 12.09 7.75 16.83
N ILE A 301 12.76 6.59 16.89
CA ILE A 301 12.10 5.30 16.70
C ILE A 301 11.06 5.03 17.81
N LEU A 302 11.37 5.34 19.07
CA LEU A 302 10.45 5.14 20.19
C LEU A 302 9.16 5.96 20.09
N VAL A 303 9.22 7.15 19.50
CA VAL A 303 8.06 8.03 19.27
C VAL A 303 7.37 7.69 17.94
N ALA A 304 8.13 7.41 16.89
CA ALA A 304 7.58 7.14 15.56
C ALA A 304 6.79 5.83 15.50
N ALA A 305 7.27 4.75 16.13
CA ALA A 305 6.58 3.45 16.10
C ALA A 305 5.12 3.51 16.61
N PRO A 306 4.82 4.05 17.82
CA PRO A 306 3.44 4.14 18.29
C PRO A 306 2.59 5.14 17.49
N LEU A 307 3.18 6.22 16.94
CA LEU A 307 2.45 7.15 16.07
C LEU A 307 2.09 6.51 14.73
N GLU A 308 2.99 5.72 14.15
CA GLU A 308 2.71 4.98 12.92
C GLU A 308 1.54 4.01 13.15
N ILE A 309 1.59 3.21 14.22
CA ILE A 309 0.48 2.33 14.60
C ILE A 309 -0.82 3.13 14.76
N ALA A 310 -0.79 4.24 15.48
CA ALA A 310 -1.98 5.07 15.68
C ALA A 310 -2.54 5.61 14.36
N PHE A 311 -1.69 6.15 13.48
CA PHE A 311 -2.08 6.81 12.23
C PHE A 311 -2.60 5.81 11.19
N SER A 312 -1.98 4.63 11.06
CA SER A 312 -2.48 3.59 10.16
C SER A 312 -3.85 3.06 10.59
N LEU A 313 -4.10 3.02 11.91
CA LEU A 313 -5.37 2.56 12.46
C LEU A 313 -6.47 3.63 12.48
N VAL A 314 -6.21 4.90 12.15
CA VAL A 314 -7.22 5.99 12.18
C VAL A 314 -8.47 5.68 11.36
N SER A 315 -8.35 4.92 10.27
CA SER A 315 -9.49 4.53 9.45
C SER A 315 -10.48 3.61 10.17
N GLY A 316 -10.06 2.96 11.26
CA GLY A 316 -10.85 1.99 12.01
C GLY A 316 -11.08 0.66 11.30
N PHE A 317 -10.38 0.41 10.20
CA PHE A 317 -10.41 -0.87 9.47
C PHE A 317 -9.12 -1.67 9.68
N GLY A 318 -9.25 -3.00 9.75
CA GLY A 318 -8.14 -3.94 9.97
C GLY A 318 -7.49 -4.48 8.71
N TYR A 319 -7.32 -3.65 7.66
CA TYR A 319 -6.70 -4.07 6.41
C TYR A 319 -5.22 -4.42 6.62
N LEU A 320 -4.79 -5.61 6.16
CA LEU A 320 -3.42 -6.06 6.40
C LEU A 320 -2.37 -5.20 5.67
N HIS A 321 -2.68 -4.59 4.52
CA HIS A 321 -1.70 -3.74 3.82
C HIS A 321 -1.31 -2.50 4.64
N TYR A 322 -2.13 -2.05 5.60
CA TYR A 322 -1.78 -0.93 6.50
C TYR A 322 -0.61 -1.26 7.43
N PHE A 323 -0.30 -2.54 7.58
CA PHE A 323 0.81 -3.03 8.39
C PHE A 323 2.17 -2.85 7.69
N ILE A 324 2.19 -2.69 6.37
CA ILE A 324 3.41 -2.60 5.56
C ILE A 324 4.33 -1.47 6.05
N THR A 325 3.76 -0.30 6.34
CA THR A 325 4.52 0.88 6.77
C THR A 325 5.08 0.78 8.19
N TRP A 326 4.59 -0.16 9.00
CA TRP A 326 5.12 -0.40 10.35
C TRP A 326 6.46 -1.14 10.27
N LEU A 327 6.61 -2.02 9.28
CA LEU A 327 7.67 -3.01 9.22
C LEU A 327 9.08 -2.41 9.31
N PRO A 328 9.44 -1.32 8.61
CA PRO A 328 10.77 -0.72 8.78
C PRO A 328 11.00 -0.19 10.19
N LEU A 329 10.00 0.41 10.85
CA LEU A 329 10.14 0.90 12.23
C LEU A 329 10.29 -0.26 13.23
N LEU A 330 9.53 -1.34 13.04
CA LEU A 330 9.66 -2.56 13.84
C LEU A 330 11.02 -3.24 13.62
N GLY A 331 11.51 -3.28 12.38
CA GLY A 331 12.86 -3.74 12.05
C GLY A 331 13.94 -2.90 12.73
N GLY A 332 13.74 -1.58 12.80
CA GLY A 332 14.62 -0.66 13.53
C GLY A 332 14.63 -0.93 15.04
N LEU A 333 13.45 -1.14 15.65
CA LEU A 333 13.32 -1.55 17.06
C LEU A 333 14.03 -2.88 17.33
N ALA A 334 13.86 -3.87 16.44
CA ALA A 334 14.57 -5.14 16.52
C ALA A 334 16.10 -4.95 16.46
N CYS A 335 16.61 -4.10 15.56
CA CYS A 335 18.05 -3.77 15.51
C CYS A 335 18.55 -3.16 16.83
N LEU A 336 17.81 -2.19 17.38
CA LEU A 336 18.18 -1.52 18.64
C LEU A 336 18.17 -2.51 19.80
N PHE A 337 17.22 -3.44 19.83
CA PHE A 337 17.14 -4.46 20.87
C PHE A 337 18.24 -5.50 20.76
N ILE A 338 18.53 -6.00 19.55
CA ILE A 338 19.66 -6.90 19.32
C ILE A 338 20.97 -6.22 19.79
N ARG A 339 21.14 -4.93 19.49
CA ARG A 339 22.27 -4.15 20.00
C ARG A 339 22.27 -4.06 21.53
N PHE A 340 21.13 -3.81 22.15
CA PHE A 340 20.97 -3.80 23.61
C PHE A 340 21.39 -5.12 24.25
N ILE A 341 20.85 -6.22 23.77
CA ILE A 341 21.19 -7.56 24.27
C ILE A 341 22.69 -7.83 24.08
N SER A 342 23.28 -7.45 22.94
CA SER A 342 24.71 -7.66 22.68
C SER A 342 25.63 -6.95 23.68
N GLN A 343 25.16 -5.85 24.30
CA GLN A 343 25.93 -5.08 25.28
C GLN A 343 25.82 -5.62 26.70
N ILE A 344 24.66 -6.19 27.07
CA ILE A 344 24.42 -6.72 28.42
C ILE A 344 24.85 -8.18 28.58
N VAL A 345 24.90 -8.94 27.48
CA VAL A 345 25.27 -10.36 27.52
C VAL A 345 26.79 -10.53 27.72
N PRO A 346 27.22 -11.41 28.65
CA PRO A 346 28.64 -11.71 28.90
C PRO A 346 29.39 -12.12 27.63
N VAL A 347 30.68 -11.79 27.56
CA VAL A 347 31.52 -12.00 26.37
C VAL A 347 31.58 -13.49 25.98
N GLU A 348 31.60 -14.37 26.97
CA GLU A 348 31.63 -15.83 26.83
C GLU A 348 30.37 -16.35 26.12
N THR A 349 29.23 -15.70 26.35
CA THR A 349 27.94 -16.06 25.76
C THR A 349 27.76 -15.47 24.35
N ARG A 350 28.52 -14.42 23.98
CA ARG A 350 28.42 -13.79 22.64
C ARG A 350 28.76 -14.73 21.49
N ARG A 351 29.51 -15.81 21.74
CA ARG A 351 29.77 -16.87 20.74
C ARG A 351 28.50 -17.54 20.20
N TYR A 352 27.41 -17.53 20.97
CA TYR A 352 26.12 -18.10 20.57
C TYR A 352 25.20 -17.10 19.85
N PHE A 353 25.58 -15.81 19.82
CA PHE A 353 24.76 -14.75 19.26
C PHE A 353 24.43 -14.95 17.77
N PRO A 354 25.37 -15.38 16.90
CA PRO A 354 25.06 -15.67 15.50
C PRO A 354 24.01 -16.79 15.35
N THR A 355 24.08 -17.84 16.18
CA THR A 355 23.10 -18.93 16.17
C THR A 355 21.72 -18.45 16.59
N LEU A 356 21.62 -17.60 17.61
CA LEU A 356 20.36 -17.01 18.04
C LEU A 356 19.75 -16.12 16.92
N LEU A 357 20.56 -15.27 16.29
CA LEU A 357 20.10 -14.43 15.18
C LEU A 357 19.63 -15.25 13.98
N ALA A 358 20.35 -16.33 13.65
CA ALA A 358 19.93 -17.26 12.60
C ALA A 358 18.61 -17.97 12.95
N ALA A 359 18.42 -18.37 14.21
CA ALA A 359 17.17 -18.96 14.68
C ALA A 359 16.00 -17.96 14.59
N PHE A 360 16.19 -16.70 14.99
CA PHE A 360 15.17 -15.67 14.83
C PHE A 360 14.81 -15.41 13.37
N LEU A 361 15.80 -15.34 12.48
CA LEU A 361 15.56 -15.21 11.04
C LEU A 361 14.81 -16.42 10.48
N ALA A 362 15.15 -17.64 10.91
CA ALA A 362 14.45 -18.85 10.47
C ALA A 362 12.99 -18.87 10.95
N ILE A 363 12.73 -18.46 12.19
CA ILE A 363 11.36 -18.33 12.74
C ILE A 363 10.58 -17.28 11.94
N GLN A 364 11.18 -16.14 11.63
CA GLN A 364 10.52 -15.10 10.83
C GLN A 364 10.30 -15.53 9.37
N ALA A 365 11.21 -16.31 8.79
CA ALA A 365 11.10 -16.81 7.43
C ALA A 365 10.06 -17.93 7.29
N ALA A 366 9.77 -18.69 8.36
CA ALA A 366 8.92 -19.88 8.27
C ALA A 366 7.49 -19.60 7.77
N PRO A 367 6.76 -18.57 8.24
CA PRO A 367 5.44 -18.24 7.70
C PRO A 367 5.49 -17.87 6.21
N PHE A 368 6.42 -16.99 5.83
CA PHE A 368 6.59 -16.58 4.44
C PHE A 368 6.98 -17.74 3.52
N ALA A 369 7.88 -18.62 3.97
CA ALA A 369 8.23 -19.83 3.23
C ALA A 369 7.03 -20.81 3.11
N GLY A 370 6.18 -20.86 4.14
CA GLY A 370 4.91 -21.57 4.11
C GLY A 370 3.97 -21.03 3.02
N ASP A 371 3.81 -19.70 2.95
CA ASP A 371 2.98 -19.05 1.93
C ASP A 371 3.52 -19.30 0.52
N LEU A 372 4.83 -19.12 0.31
CA LEU A 372 5.47 -19.44 -0.97
C LEU A 372 5.27 -20.91 -1.34
N ARG A 373 5.40 -21.83 -0.37
CA ARG A 373 5.14 -23.24 -0.61
C ARG A 373 3.69 -23.50 -1.01
N VAL A 374 2.71 -22.90 -0.33
CA VAL A 374 1.30 -23.02 -0.70
C VAL A 374 1.08 -22.47 -2.11
N TYR A 375 1.65 -21.31 -2.41
CA TYR A 375 1.59 -20.67 -3.72
C TYR A 375 2.16 -21.58 -4.83
N PHE A 376 3.35 -22.16 -4.64
CA PHE A 376 4.00 -23.04 -5.63
C PHE A 376 3.45 -24.47 -5.67
N GLN A 377 2.82 -24.98 -4.61
CA GLN A 377 2.26 -26.35 -4.56
C GLN A 377 0.79 -26.40 -4.96
N ASN A 378 0.05 -25.29 -4.79
CA ASN A 378 -1.32 -25.13 -5.24
C ASN A 378 -1.45 -24.05 -6.33
N PRO A 379 -0.61 -23.99 -7.38
CA PRO A 379 -1.00 -23.23 -8.58
C PRO A 379 -2.29 -23.82 -9.18
N ALA A 380 -2.58 -25.08 -8.77
CA ALA A 380 -3.69 -25.90 -9.15
C ALA A 380 -4.92 -25.80 -8.24
N LYS A 381 -4.94 -25.31 -6.97
CA LYS A 381 -6.24 -25.13 -6.26
C LYS A 381 -6.98 -23.83 -6.59
N ASP A 382 -6.29 -22.92 -7.28
CA ASP A 382 -6.92 -21.88 -8.09
C ASP A 382 -7.25 -22.35 -9.52
N ASN A 383 -6.99 -23.61 -9.87
CA ASN A 383 -7.16 -24.20 -11.20
C ASN A 383 -7.79 -25.63 -11.22
N GLU A 384 -8.18 -26.23 -10.08
CA GLU A 384 -8.43 -27.70 -9.98
C GLU A 384 -9.84 -28.11 -10.39
N ASN A 385 -10.65 -27.15 -10.85
CA ASN A 385 -11.88 -27.44 -11.62
C ASN A 385 -11.72 -27.18 -13.13
N GLY A 386 -10.53 -26.76 -13.60
CA GLY A 386 -10.22 -26.57 -15.01
C GLY A 386 -9.47 -27.78 -15.55
N ALA A 387 -10.19 -28.72 -16.16
CA ALA A 387 -9.61 -29.90 -16.79
C ALA A 387 -8.42 -29.56 -17.71
N ASN A 388 -7.32 -30.29 -17.52
CA ASN A 388 -6.20 -30.52 -18.45
C ASN A 388 -5.98 -29.44 -19.53
N SER A 389 -5.02 -28.54 -19.33
CA SER A 389 -4.35 -27.93 -20.47
C SER A 389 -2.84 -27.84 -20.27
N HIS A 390 -2.14 -28.53 -21.16
CA HIS A 390 -0.72 -28.37 -21.37
C HIS A 390 -0.45 -26.94 -21.84
N ILE A 391 0.48 -26.27 -21.18
CA ILE A 391 1.00 -24.96 -21.57
C ILE A 391 1.67 -25.14 -22.94
N SER A 392 1.00 -24.67 -23.98
CA SER A 392 1.60 -24.36 -25.28
C SER A 392 1.74 -22.84 -25.34
N ASP A 393 2.95 -22.39 -25.67
CA ASP A 393 3.28 -20.99 -25.91
C ASP A 393 2.32 -20.41 -26.97
N GLU A 394 1.54 -19.40 -26.57
CA GLU A 394 0.69 -18.46 -27.36
C GLU A 394 -0.73 -18.26 -26.80
N SER A 395 -1.20 -19.08 -25.84
CA SER A 395 -2.53 -18.88 -25.25
C SER A 395 -2.53 -17.92 -24.05
N PRO A 396 -3.49 -16.98 -23.94
CA PRO A 396 -3.61 -16.13 -22.76
C PRO A 396 -3.89 -16.98 -21.50
N PRO A 397 -3.48 -16.50 -20.30
CA PRO A 397 -3.78 -17.19 -19.03
C PRO A 397 -5.26 -17.61 -18.96
N PRO A 398 -5.59 -18.81 -18.41
CA PRO A 398 -6.97 -19.32 -18.35
C PRO A 398 -7.98 -18.29 -17.82
N ALA A 399 -7.56 -17.51 -16.83
CA ALA A 399 -8.32 -16.42 -16.21
C ALA A 399 -8.77 -15.32 -17.22
N LEU A 400 -7.92 -14.99 -18.21
CA LEU A 400 -8.27 -14.04 -19.28
C LEU A 400 -9.16 -14.66 -20.35
N THR A 401 -9.06 -15.97 -20.57
CA THR A 401 -9.91 -16.69 -21.53
C THR A 401 -11.35 -16.78 -21.04
N GLU A 402 -11.57 -16.91 -19.72
CA GLU A 402 -12.92 -16.97 -19.13
C GLU A 402 -13.73 -15.69 -19.30
N ILE A 403 -13.06 -14.54 -19.41
CA ILE A 403 -13.72 -13.23 -19.55
C ILE A 403 -13.86 -12.79 -21.02
N GLN A 404 -13.21 -13.47 -21.96
CA GLN A 404 -13.32 -13.18 -23.41
C GLN A 404 -14.75 -13.19 -23.97
N PRO A 405 -15.69 -14.06 -23.52
CA PRO A 405 -17.07 -14.05 -24.01
C PRO A 405 -17.77 -12.69 -23.85
N LEU A 406 -17.29 -11.81 -22.96
CA LEU A 406 -17.84 -10.46 -22.83
C LEU A 406 -17.71 -9.64 -24.13
N TYR A 407 -16.70 -9.91 -24.97
CA TYR A 407 -16.54 -9.22 -26.26
C TYR A 407 -17.67 -9.49 -27.25
N GLU A 408 -18.48 -10.53 -27.03
CA GLU A 408 -19.70 -10.78 -27.82
C GLU A 408 -20.78 -9.72 -27.56
N PHE A 409 -20.75 -9.09 -26.37
CA PHE A 409 -21.69 -8.05 -25.95
C PHE A 409 -21.09 -6.65 -26.04
N ALA A 410 -19.80 -6.52 -25.78
CA ALA A 410 -19.07 -5.25 -25.76
C ALA A 410 -17.74 -5.38 -26.54
N PRO A 411 -17.72 -5.06 -27.84
CA PRO A 411 -16.47 -5.00 -28.62
C PRO A 411 -15.44 -4.08 -27.95
N LYS A 412 -14.14 -4.31 -28.19
CA LYS A 412 -13.06 -3.46 -27.64
C LYS A 412 -13.31 -1.96 -27.86
N GLY A 413 -13.02 -1.16 -26.84
CA GLY A 413 -13.30 0.28 -26.82
C GLY A 413 -14.76 0.66 -26.57
N SER A 414 -15.69 -0.30 -26.50
CA SER A 414 -17.09 -0.02 -26.14
C SER A 414 -17.20 0.31 -24.65
N PRO A 415 -18.11 1.23 -24.27
CA PRO A 415 -18.27 1.60 -22.86
C PRO A 415 -18.88 0.45 -22.06
N VAL A 416 -18.23 0.06 -20.96
CA VAL A 416 -18.69 -0.99 -20.05
C VAL A 416 -18.64 -0.52 -18.60
N LEU A 417 -19.77 -0.66 -17.92
CA LEU A 417 -19.87 -0.45 -16.48
C LEU A 417 -19.71 -1.79 -15.76
N PHE A 418 -18.54 -2.05 -15.21
CA PHE A 418 -18.36 -3.14 -14.25
C PHE A 418 -18.93 -2.71 -12.90
N TRP A 419 -20.11 -3.25 -12.59
CA TRP A 419 -20.87 -2.90 -11.40
C TRP A 419 -20.14 -3.33 -10.12
N GLY A 420 -20.26 -2.51 -9.07
CA GLY A 420 -19.49 -2.70 -7.84
C GLY A 420 -18.20 -1.89 -7.90
N ASN A 421 -17.07 -2.55 -7.67
CA ASN A 421 -15.73 -1.98 -7.81
C ASN A 421 -14.84 -3.04 -8.44
N GLU A 422 -14.95 -3.27 -9.75
CA GLU A 422 -14.16 -4.28 -10.47
C GLU A 422 -13.47 -3.65 -11.69
N VAL A 423 -12.87 -2.48 -11.47
CA VAL A 423 -12.28 -1.61 -12.51
C VAL A 423 -11.05 -2.23 -13.18
N GLN A 424 -10.42 -3.25 -12.56
CA GLN A 424 -9.34 -4.01 -13.19
C GLN A 424 -9.74 -4.57 -14.56
N PHE A 425 -11.01 -4.90 -14.78
CA PHE A 425 -11.47 -5.42 -16.06
C PHE A 425 -11.61 -4.32 -17.12
N ASN A 426 -11.96 -3.09 -16.74
CA ASN A 426 -11.89 -1.95 -17.66
C ASN A 426 -10.47 -1.78 -18.23
N PHE A 427 -9.45 -1.91 -17.36
CA PHE A 427 -8.05 -1.79 -17.76
C PHE A 427 -7.57 -2.97 -18.63
N ILE A 428 -7.75 -4.21 -18.17
CA ILE A 428 -7.22 -5.40 -18.87
C ILE A 428 -7.90 -5.62 -20.23
N MET A 429 -9.20 -5.36 -20.31
CA MET A 429 -9.99 -5.62 -21.50
C MET A 429 -10.05 -4.43 -22.47
N ASP A 430 -9.45 -3.30 -22.12
CA ASP A 430 -9.53 -2.06 -22.90
C ASP A 430 -11.00 -1.67 -23.18
N LEU A 431 -11.78 -1.68 -22.10
CA LEU A 431 -13.21 -1.34 -22.11
C LEU A 431 -13.40 -0.10 -21.23
N PRO A 432 -13.58 1.10 -21.80
CA PRO A 432 -13.68 2.32 -21.00
C PRO A 432 -14.94 2.33 -20.13
N SER A 433 -14.83 2.89 -18.93
CA SER A 433 -15.98 3.21 -18.09
C SER A 433 -16.85 4.30 -18.77
N PRO A 434 -18.19 4.18 -18.73
CA PRO A 434 -19.10 5.15 -19.33
C PRO A 434 -19.12 6.51 -18.63
N SER A 435 -18.59 6.60 -17.40
CA SER A 435 -18.60 7.82 -16.60
C SER A 435 -17.30 7.96 -15.83
N ARG A 436 -17.05 9.15 -15.26
CA ARG A 436 -15.93 9.31 -14.34
C ARG A 436 -16.07 8.48 -13.06
N TYR A 437 -17.28 8.11 -12.66
CA TYR A 437 -17.49 7.22 -11.52
C TYR A 437 -17.25 5.77 -11.95
N VAL A 438 -15.98 5.38 -11.94
CA VAL A 438 -15.51 4.07 -12.39
C VAL A 438 -16.00 2.93 -11.51
N TYR A 439 -16.46 3.21 -10.29
CA TYR A 439 -17.11 2.27 -9.38
C TYR A 439 -18.15 2.98 -8.49
N ILE A 440 -19.07 2.23 -7.88
CA ILE A 440 -20.31 2.79 -7.29
C ILE A 440 -20.22 3.27 -5.84
N TYR A 441 -19.07 3.16 -5.18
CA TYR A 441 -18.90 3.51 -3.77
C TYR A 441 -19.31 4.95 -3.39
N PRO A 442 -19.12 5.99 -4.23
CA PRO A 442 -19.59 7.34 -3.95
C PRO A 442 -21.06 7.39 -3.57
N PHE A 443 -21.88 6.58 -4.26
CA PHE A 443 -23.33 6.55 -4.10
C PHE A 443 -23.79 5.76 -2.87
N LEU A 444 -22.89 4.98 -2.25
CA LEU A 444 -23.14 4.21 -1.04
C LEU A 444 -22.93 5.04 0.24
N MET A 445 -22.33 6.23 0.12
CA MET A 445 -22.01 7.11 1.24
C MET A 445 -23.07 8.22 1.36
N PRO A 446 -24.03 8.15 2.30
CA PRO A 446 -25.21 9.03 2.33
C PRO A 446 -24.89 10.52 2.45
N ASP A 447 -23.86 10.86 3.24
CA ASP A 447 -23.44 12.24 3.51
C ASP A 447 -22.49 12.79 2.45
N TYR A 448 -22.18 12.00 1.42
CA TYR A 448 -21.31 12.36 0.30
C TYR A 448 -22.07 12.33 -1.03
N ALA A 449 -22.96 11.34 -1.23
CA ALA A 449 -23.73 11.13 -2.45
C ALA A 449 -24.71 12.29 -2.72
N ALA A 450 -24.24 13.27 -3.51
CA ALA A 450 -25.03 14.43 -3.92
C ALA A 450 -25.95 14.10 -5.11
N PRO A 451 -27.15 14.71 -5.20
CA PRO A 451 -28.05 14.52 -6.35
C PRO A 451 -27.40 14.84 -7.70
N GLU A 452 -26.49 15.81 -7.74
CA GLU A 452 -25.74 16.21 -8.93
C GLU A 452 -24.89 15.06 -9.47
N MET A 453 -24.21 14.33 -8.58
CA MET A 453 -23.38 13.17 -8.95
C MET A 453 -24.22 12.05 -9.55
N GLN A 454 -25.43 11.84 -9.00
CA GLN A 454 -26.36 10.83 -9.50
C GLN A 454 -26.88 11.21 -10.89
N ARG A 455 -27.22 12.48 -11.10
CA ARG A 455 -27.63 12.98 -12.42
C ARG A 455 -26.50 12.83 -13.43
N GLU A 456 -25.28 13.28 -13.08
CA GLU A 456 -24.09 13.14 -13.92
C GLU A 456 -23.84 11.68 -14.32
N PHE A 457 -23.89 10.75 -13.36
CA PHE A 457 -23.73 9.33 -13.63
C PHE A 457 -24.83 8.80 -14.56
N LEU A 458 -26.11 9.05 -14.24
CA LEU A 458 -27.24 8.58 -15.02
C LEU A 458 -27.27 9.17 -16.43
N ASP A 459 -26.92 10.44 -16.60
CA ASP A 459 -26.82 11.09 -17.89
C ASP A 459 -25.73 10.43 -18.75
N ALA A 460 -24.58 10.08 -18.15
CA ALA A 460 -23.52 9.36 -18.85
C ALA A 460 -23.97 7.96 -19.30
N ILE A 461 -24.62 7.19 -18.41
CA ILE A 461 -25.18 5.87 -18.74
C ILE A 461 -26.26 5.98 -19.84
N ALA A 462 -27.13 6.99 -19.77
CA ALA A 462 -28.18 7.22 -20.74
C ALA A 462 -27.62 7.54 -22.13
N GLN A 463 -26.55 8.35 -22.19
CA GLN A 463 -25.91 8.78 -23.43
C GLN A 463 -25.06 7.67 -24.06
N SER A 464 -24.24 6.98 -23.27
CA SER A 464 -23.29 5.99 -23.80
C SER A 464 -23.89 4.59 -23.94
N GLN A 465 -25.07 4.34 -23.35
CA GLN A 465 -25.79 3.07 -23.35
C GLN A 465 -24.85 1.87 -23.11
N PRO A 466 -24.05 1.88 -22.03
CA PRO A 466 -23.01 0.90 -21.84
C PRO A 466 -23.58 -0.49 -21.59
N VAL A 467 -22.79 -1.52 -21.90
CA VAL A 467 -23.04 -2.85 -21.31
C VAL A 467 -22.76 -2.76 -19.81
N ILE A 468 -23.64 -3.30 -18.99
CA ILE A 468 -23.44 -3.35 -17.54
C ILE A 468 -23.13 -4.79 -17.15
N VAL A 469 -22.02 -5.00 -16.43
CA VAL A 469 -21.59 -6.32 -15.96
C VAL A 469 -21.67 -6.34 -14.44
N ASP A 470 -22.66 -7.06 -13.90
CA ASP A 470 -22.83 -7.28 -12.47
C ASP A 470 -22.09 -8.54 -12.02
N ILE A 471 -20.91 -8.33 -11.42
CA ILE A 471 -20.02 -9.39 -10.95
C ILE A 471 -20.46 -9.82 -9.55
N GLN A 472 -20.80 -11.11 -9.43
CA GLN A 472 -21.30 -11.71 -8.20
C GLN A 472 -20.48 -12.95 -7.82
N PRO A 473 -20.16 -13.16 -6.53
CA PRO A 473 -20.45 -12.29 -5.39
C PRO A 473 -19.54 -11.05 -5.37
N SER A 474 -20.07 -9.91 -4.91
CA SER A 474 -19.29 -8.69 -4.66
C SER A 474 -19.58 -8.10 -3.28
N LEU A 475 -18.85 -7.04 -2.90
CA LEU A 475 -19.10 -6.30 -1.65
C LEU A 475 -20.37 -5.45 -1.73
N THR A 476 -20.89 -5.22 -2.93
CA THR A 476 -22.09 -4.45 -3.18
C THR A 476 -23.28 -5.37 -3.46
N PRO A 477 -24.52 -4.97 -3.13
CA PRO A 477 -25.68 -5.77 -3.47
C PRO A 477 -25.79 -6.01 -4.99
N PRO A 478 -26.24 -7.19 -5.44
CA PRO A 478 -26.60 -7.43 -6.83
C PRO A 478 -27.62 -6.40 -7.34
N ILE A 479 -27.54 -6.00 -8.61
CA ILE A 479 -28.46 -4.99 -9.20
C ILE A 479 -29.92 -5.42 -9.01
N GLN A 480 -30.21 -6.69 -9.26
CA GLN A 480 -31.54 -7.30 -9.15
C GLN A 480 -32.12 -7.35 -7.71
N SER A 481 -31.30 -7.09 -6.68
CA SER A 481 -31.70 -7.25 -5.27
C SER A 481 -32.25 -5.97 -4.64
N LEU A 482 -33.40 -5.48 -5.14
CA LEU A 482 -34.03 -4.23 -4.67
C LEU A 482 -34.20 -4.14 -3.14
N LYS A 483 -34.45 -5.28 -2.47
CA LYS A 483 -34.59 -5.34 -1.01
C LYS A 483 -33.28 -4.95 -0.31
N GLN A 484 -32.14 -5.43 -0.79
CA GLN A 484 -30.83 -5.10 -0.22
C GLN A 484 -30.47 -3.63 -0.48
N TRP A 485 -30.86 -3.08 -1.63
CA TRP A 485 -30.61 -1.68 -1.96
C TRP A 485 -31.35 -0.67 -1.08
N ARG A 486 -32.39 -1.08 -0.33
CA ARG A 486 -33.12 -0.19 0.59
C ARG A 486 -32.23 0.41 1.68
N GLN A 487 -31.12 -0.23 2.03
CA GLN A 487 -30.16 0.29 2.99
C GLN A 487 -29.29 1.44 2.42
N TYR A 488 -29.30 1.64 1.09
CA TYR A 488 -28.59 2.70 0.39
C TYR A 488 -29.59 3.59 -0.38
N PRO A 489 -30.40 4.41 0.33
CA PRO A 489 -31.47 5.18 -0.30
C PRO A 489 -30.97 6.15 -1.38
N LYS A 490 -29.72 6.62 -1.28
CA LYS A 490 -29.07 7.47 -2.28
C LYS A 490 -28.68 6.74 -3.56
N ALA A 491 -28.42 5.43 -3.51
CA ALA A 491 -28.14 4.64 -4.71
C ALA A 491 -29.42 4.14 -5.40
N MET A 492 -30.57 4.18 -4.72
CA MET A 492 -31.84 3.66 -5.23
C MET A 492 -32.26 4.23 -6.61
N PRO A 493 -32.08 5.53 -6.92
CA PRO A 493 -32.39 6.04 -8.26
C PRO A 493 -31.60 5.35 -9.37
N LEU A 494 -30.33 5.01 -9.12
CA LEU A 494 -29.48 4.30 -10.08
C LEU A 494 -30.03 2.90 -10.34
N ILE A 495 -30.41 2.19 -9.28
CA ILE A 495 -30.95 0.83 -9.38
C ILE A 495 -32.27 0.79 -10.13
N ARG A 496 -33.17 1.76 -9.85
CA ARG A 496 -34.44 1.87 -10.56
C ARG A 496 -34.23 2.15 -12.04
N TYR A 497 -33.34 3.10 -12.36
CA TYR A 497 -33.01 3.41 -13.74
C TYR A 497 -32.53 2.17 -14.50
N ILE A 498 -31.59 1.40 -13.93
CA ILE A 498 -31.10 0.17 -14.57
C ILE A 498 -32.25 -0.83 -14.71
N ALA A 499 -33.02 -1.08 -13.66
CA ALA A 499 -34.13 -2.05 -13.69
C ALA A 499 -35.26 -1.69 -14.68
N GLU A 500 -35.45 -0.41 -14.98
CA GLU A 500 -36.48 0.09 -15.90
C GLU A 500 -36.04 0.13 -17.37
N ASN A 501 -34.73 0.04 -17.63
CA ASN A 501 -34.17 0.33 -18.96
C ASN A 501 -33.17 -0.71 -19.48
N TYR A 502 -32.82 -1.70 -18.67
CA TYR A 502 -31.85 -2.72 -19.03
C TYR A 502 -32.41 -4.11 -18.75
N SER A 503 -32.22 -4.99 -19.72
CA SER A 503 -32.54 -6.41 -19.59
C SER A 503 -31.29 -7.24 -19.38
N ARG A 504 -31.40 -8.25 -18.52
CA ARG A 504 -30.40 -9.30 -18.37
C ARG A 504 -30.40 -10.17 -19.63
N VAL A 505 -29.27 -10.25 -20.32
CA VAL A 505 -29.13 -11.01 -21.59
C VAL A 505 -28.26 -12.26 -21.46
N ALA A 506 -27.32 -12.29 -20.51
CA ALA A 506 -26.42 -13.43 -20.34
C ALA A 506 -25.92 -13.60 -18.90
N GLU A 507 -25.35 -14.78 -18.63
CA GLU A 507 -24.55 -15.10 -17.45
C GLU A 507 -23.27 -15.76 -17.93
N ILE A 508 -22.12 -15.12 -17.69
CA ILE A 508 -20.81 -15.68 -18.01
C ILE A 508 -20.28 -16.32 -16.71
N PRO A 509 -20.12 -17.65 -16.65
CA PRO A 509 -19.49 -18.31 -15.52
C PRO A 509 -17.99 -18.05 -15.56
N VAL A 510 -17.46 -17.56 -14.46
CA VAL A 510 -16.03 -17.27 -14.31
C VAL A 510 -15.54 -18.11 -13.12
N ASN A 511 -14.85 -19.20 -13.43
CA ASN A 511 -14.42 -20.20 -12.47
C ASN A 511 -13.12 -19.81 -11.77
N SER A 512 -12.35 -18.94 -12.40
CA SER A 512 -11.18 -18.32 -11.81
C SER A 512 -11.63 -17.47 -10.62
N TYR A 513 -10.98 -17.73 -9.48
CA TYR A 513 -11.38 -17.19 -8.21
C TYR A 513 -10.85 -15.76 -8.06
N TYR A 514 -11.74 -14.77 -8.10
CA TYR A 514 -11.38 -13.39 -7.83
C TYR A 514 -11.89 -12.99 -6.46
N LEU A 515 -10.96 -12.67 -5.57
CA LEU A 515 -11.28 -12.40 -4.19
C LEU A 515 -11.78 -10.97 -4.01
N ALA A 516 -12.98 -10.86 -3.47
CA ALA A 516 -13.44 -9.63 -2.84
C ALA A 516 -12.72 -9.47 -1.49
N GLU A 517 -12.19 -8.27 -1.20
CA GLU A 517 -11.50 -7.97 0.06
C GLU A 517 -12.25 -8.52 1.29
N GLY A 518 -11.52 -9.24 2.15
CA GLY A 518 -12.00 -9.62 3.48
C GLY A 518 -12.81 -10.90 3.58
N ARG A 519 -12.94 -11.73 2.53
CA ARG A 519 -13.46 -13.10 2.64
C ARG A 519 -12.44 -14.14 2.21
N GLU A 520 -12.21 -15.11 3.10
CA GLU A 520 -11.25 -16.23 2.98
C GLU A 520 -11.58 -17.26 1.86
N TRP A 521 -12.51 -16.96 0.95
CA TRP A 521 -12.99 -17.94 -0.02
C TRP A 521 -13.05 -17.37 -1.43
N ALA A 522 -12.20 -17.97 -2.25
CA ALA A 522 -12.34 -18.18 -3.67
C ALA A 522 -13.74 -18.77 -3.96
N LEU A 523 -14.71 -17.94 -4.35
CA LEU A 523 -16.01 -18.39 -4.85
C LEU A 523 -16.04 -18.22 -6.37
N PRO A 524 -16.61 -19.17 -7.14
CA PRO A 524 -16.83 -18.98 -8.56
C PRO A 524 -17.64 -17.70 -8.77
N GLN A 525 -17.18 -16.87 -9.68
CA GLN A 525 -17.87 -15.65 -10.04
C GLN A 525 -18.90 -15.91 -11.14
N LYS A 526 -19.96 -15.11 -11.09
CA LYS A 526 -20.99 -15.04 -12.11
C LYS A 526 -21.06 -13.61 -12.58
N TRP A 527 -20.82 -13.41 -13.86
CA TRP A 527 -20.92 -12.10 -14.49
C TRP A 527 -22.28 -12.02 -15.16
N ILE A 528 -23.18 -11.25 -14.57
CA ILE A 528 -24.52 -11.04 -15.11
C ILE A 528 -24.46 -9.85 -16.07
N VAL A 529 -24.71 -10.11 -17.35
CA VAL A 529 -24.61 -9.09 -18.40
C VAL A 529 -25.97 -8.48 -18.65
N TRP A 530 -26.02 -7.15 -18.61
CA TRP A 530 -27.20 -6.35 -18.88
C TRP A 530 -26.95 -5.44 -20.08
N VAL A 531 -27.92 -5.37 -20.98
CA VAL A 531 -27.89 -4.53 -22.18
C VAL A 531 -29.14 -3.65 -22.19
N ARG A 532 -29.02 -2.46 -22.77
CA ARG A 532 -30.11 -1.49 -22.91
C ARG A 532 -31.28 -2.11 -23.70
N ASP A 533 -32.51 -1.88 -23.22
CA ASP A 533 -33.76 -2.28 -23.88
C ASP A 533 -34.04 -1.55 -25.19
#